data_AF-Q711H0-F1
#
_entry.id   AF-Q711H0-F1
#
_cell.length_a   1.000
_cell.length_b   1.000
_cell.length_c   1.000
_cell.angle_alpha   90.00
_cell.angle_beta   90.00
_cell.angle_gamma   90.00
#
_symmetry.space_group_name_H-M   'P 1'
#
loop_
_entity.id
_entity.type
_entity.pdbx_description
1 polymer ?
#
loop_
_entity_poly.entity_id
_entity_poly.type
_entity_poly.pdbx_seq_one_letter_code
_entity_poly.pdbx_strand_id
1 'polypeptide(L)'
;MERVQAFGLEPTEDVSTLRAEVQARLNEIGPDEGVICFTDLFSGSPFNTVVSLMADYDIRHITGMNLPMMLEAFMMRSNPSNDREAICEKLIKEAPSTFIDVNKHLAKETDD
;
A
#
# COMPACT_ATOMS: atom_id res chain seq x y z
N MET A 1 8.58 -3.68 17.72
CA MET A 1 8.47 -4.39 16.44
C MET A 1 7.85 -3.43 15.44
N GLU A 2 8.49 -3.20 14.31
CA GLU A 2 7.90 -2.40 13.25
C GLU A 2 6.64 -3.13 12.73
N ARG A 3 5.48 -2.46 12.78
CA ARG A 3 4.21 -2.98 12.23
C ARG A 3 4.20 -2.78 10.71
N VAL A 4 5.17 -3.36 10.02
CA VAL A 4 5.37 -3.29 8.56
C VAL A 4 5.94 -4.62 8.11
N GLN A 5 5.38 -5.19 7.04
CA GLN A 5 5.89 -6.39 6.39
C GLN A 5 5.83 -6.19 4.88
N ALA A 6 6.89 -6.59 4.19
CA ALA A 6 6.94 -6.67 2.74
C ALA A 6 6.92 -8.13 2.30
N PHE A 7 6.28 -8.40 1.17
CA PHE A 7 6.24 -9.71 0.52
C PHE A 7 6.61 -9.53 -0.95
N GLY A 8 7.40 -10.45 -1.49
CA GLY A 8 7.74 -10.51 -2.90
C GLY A 8 7.00 -11.66 -3.57
N LEU A 9 6.90 -11.59 -4.89
CA LEU A 9 6.50 -12.74 -5.70
C LEU A 9 7.39 -12.80 -6.94
N GLU A 10 8.29 -13.77 -6.94
CA GLU A 10 9.14 -14.05 -8.09
C GLU A 10 8.37 -14.84 -9.16
N PRO A 11 8.73 -14.74 -10.45
CA PRO A 11 8.00 -15.40 -11.53
C PRO A 11 7.86 -16.93 -11.40
N THR A 12 8.76 -17.57 -10.65
CA THR A 12 8.76 -19.02 -10.42
C THR A 12 8.07 -19.43 -9.13
N GLU A 13 7.66 -18.47 -8.30
CA GLU A 13 7.01 -18.76 -7.02
C GLU A 13 5.53 -19.07 -7.19
N ASP A 14 5.04 -19.99 -6.37
CA ASP A 14 3.62 -20.31 -6.31
C ASP A 14 2.87 -19.21 -5.56
N VAL A 15 1.78 -18.73 -6.16
CA VAL A 15 0.84 -17.77 -5.57
C VAL A 15 0.27 -18.30 -4.25
N SER A 16 0.14 -19.63 -4.11
CA SER A 16 -0.32 -20.25 -2.87
C SER A 16 0.62 -19.95 -1.69
N THR A 17 1.93 -19.87 -1.94
CA THR A 17 2.94 -19.50 -0.93
C THR A 17 2.73 -18.07 -0.48
N LEU A 18 2.63 -17.12 -1.42
CA LEU A 18 2.37 -15.71 -1.09
C LEU A 18 1.09 -15.55 -0.27
N ARG A 19 0.00 -16.24 -0.66
CA ARG A 19 -1.25 -16.22 0.10
C ARG A 19 -1.02 -16.72 1.53
N ALA A 20 -0.34 -17.86 1.69
CA ALA A 20 -0.08 -18.44 3.00
C ALA A 20 0.76 -17.53 3.90
N GLU A 21 1.77 -16.85 3.35
CA GLU A 21 2.62 -15.92 4.09
C GLU A 21 1.85 -14.67 4.55
N VAL A 22 1.10 -14.03 3.65
CA VAL A 22 0.26 -12.88 4.00
C VAL A 22 -0.78 -13.29 5.04
N GLN A 23 -1.39 -14.47 4.85
CA GLN A 23 -2.38 -15.02 5.75
C GLN A 23 -1.81 -15.27 7.16
N ALA A 24 -0.62 -15.85 7.25
CA ALA A 24 0.05 -16.10 8.52
C ALA A 24 0.29 -14.79 9.29
N ARG A 25 0.71 -13.73 8.59
CA ARG A 25 0.91 -12.42 9.20
C ARG A 25 -0.38 -11.75 9.66
N LEU A 26 -1.46 -11.84 8.88
CA LEU A 26 -2.75 -11.32 9.29
C LEU A 26 -3.27 -12.00 10.57
N ASN A 27 -3.01 -13.30 10.73
CA ASN A 27 -3.38 -14.04 11.93
C ASN A 27 -2.59 -13.59 13.19
N GLU A 28 -1.38 -13.06 13.04
CA GLU A 28 -0.57 -12.53 14.15
C GLU A 28 -1.04 -11.16 14.64
N ILE A 29 -1.64 -10.34 13.75
CA ILE A 29 -2.09 -8.98 14.03
C ILE A 29 -3.40 -8.97 14.84
N GLY A 30 -4.22 -10.01 14.69
CA GLY A 30 -5.50 -10.17 15.39
C GLY A 30 -6.68 -9.54 14.63
N PRO A 31 -7.92 -9.99 14.91
CA PRO A 31 -9.10 -9.65 14.10
C PRO A 31 -9.59 -8.21 14.26
N ASP A 32 -9.26 -7.53 15.36
CA ASP A 32 -9.74 -6.18 15.69
C ASP A 32 -8.78 -5.06 15.23
N GLU A 33 -7.62 -5.42 14.68
CA GLU A 33 -6.64 -4.46 14.17
C GLU A 33 -6.77 -4.33 12.63
N GLY A 34 -7.36 -3.23 12.18
CA GLY A 34 -7.50 -2.95 10.76
C GLY A 34 -6.15 -2.77 10.04
N VAL A 35 -5.97 -3.44 8.90
CA VAL A 35 -4.71 -3.44 8.13
C VAL A 35 -4.84 -2.60 6.86
N ILE A 36 -3.77 -1.88 6.49
CA ILE A 36 -3.62 -1.31 5.14
C ILE A 36 -2.65 -2.20 4.38
N CYS A 37 -3.10 -2.76 3.27
CA CYS A 37 -2.26 -3.53 2.36
C CYS A 37 -1.99 -2.72 1.09
N PHE A 38 -0.73 -2.68 0.66
CA PHE A 38 -0.30 -1.99 -0.54
C PHE A 38 0.15 -3.00 -1.59
N THR A 39 -0.32 -2.85 -2.83
CA THR A 39 0.23 -3.58 -3.98
C THR A 39 0.78 -2.60 -5.02
N ASP A 40 1.76 -3.07 -5.76
CA ASP A 40 2.43 -2.34 -6.85
C ASP A 40 1.49 -2.06 -8.02
N LEU A 41 0.64 -3.02 -8.38
CA LEU A 41 -0.27 -2.93 -9.52
C LEU A 41 -1.73 -3.20 -9.13
N PHE A 42 -2.63 -2.66 -9.95
CA PHE A 42 -4.02 -3.11 -10.02
C PHE A 42 -4.04 -4.31 -10.97
N SER A 43 -4.57 -5.45 -10.51
CA SER A 43 -4.42 -6.78 -11.14
C SER A 43 -3.09 -7.50 -10.80
N GLY A 44 -2.98 -8.76 -11.23
CA GLY A 44 -1.86 -9.64 -10.96
C GLY A 44 -2.02 -10.48 -9.69
N SER A 45 -1.06 -11.39 -9.47
CA SER A 45 -1.13 -12.35 -8.38
C SER A 45 -1.09 -11.70 -6.98
N PRO A 46 -0.22 -10.72 -6.68
CA PRO A 46 -0.25 -10.04 -5.38
C PRO A 46 -1.59 -9.35 -5.10
N PHE A 47 -2.12 -8.63 -6.10
CA PHE A 47 -3.44 -8.00 -6.01
C PHE A 47 -4.55 -9.02 -5.72
N ASN A 48 -4.63 -10.10 -6.51
CA ASN A 48 -5.67 -11.11 -6.36
C ASN A 48 -5.56 -11.85 -5.02
N THR A 49 -4.34 -12.11 -4.54
CA THR A 49 -4.11 -12.69 -3.21
C THR A 49 -4.71 -11.81 -2.13
N VAL A 50 -4.44 -10.50 -2.13
CA VAL A 50 -5.00 -9.58 -1.14
C VAL A 50 -6.52 -9.50 -1.25
N VAL A 51 -7.07 -9.35 -2.46
CA VAL A 51 -8.53 -9.35 -2.71
C VAL A 51 -9.20 -10.58 -2.14
N SER A 52 -8.59 -11.75 -2.33
CA SER A 52 -9.13 -13.02 -1.85
C SER A 52 -9.00 -13.24 -0.33
N LEU A 53 -8.20 -12.42 0.37
CA LEU A 53 -8.10 -12.39 1.83
C LEU A 53 -9.05 -11.34 2.43
N MET A 54 -9.46 -10.31 1.67
CA MET A 54 -10.44 -9.32 2.12
C MET A 54 -11.82 -9.91 2.47
N ALA A 55 -12.11 -11.14 2.05
CA ALA A 55 -13.33 -11.85 2.45
C ALA A 55 -13.33 -12.25 3.94
N ASP A 56 -12.14 -12.47 4.50
CA ASP A 56 -11.95 -13.02 5.85
C ASP A 56 -11.30 -12.00 6.81
N TYR A 57 -10.67 -10.95 6.28
CA TYR A 57 -9.90 -9.96 7.04
C TYR A 57 -10.31 -8.52 6.70
N ASP A 58 -10.32 -7.65 7.71
CA ASP A 58 -10.57 -6.21 7.53
C ASP A 58 -9.32 -5.50 6.96
N ILE A 59 -9.22 -5.52 5.63
CA ILE A 59 -8.10 -4.95 4.87
C ILE A 59 -8.58 -3.77 4.04
N ARG A 60 -7.87 -2.64 4.17
CA ARG A 60 -7.90 -1.54 3.18
C ARG A 60 -6.79 -1.78 2.17
N HIS A 61 -7.17 -2.08 0.93
CA HIS A 61 -6.22 -2.39 -0.14
C HIS A 61 -6.00 -1.19 -1.06
N ILE A 62 -4.76 -0.71 -1.17
CA ILE A 62 -4.35 0.39 -2.05
C ILE A 62 -3.36 -0.16 -3.09
N THR A 63 -3.64 0.05 -4.37
CA THR A 63 -2.79 -0.38 -5.48
C THR A 63 -1.96 0.77 -6.05
N GLY A 64 -0.93 0.48 -6.84
CA GLY A 64 -0.14 1.52 -7.49
C GLY A 64 0.85 2.19 -6.54
N MET A 65 1.27 1.48 -5.48
CA MET A 65 2.12 2.06 -4.45
C MET A 65 3.43 2.61 -5.03
N ASN A 66 3.87 3.72 -4.48
CA ASN A 66 5.17 4.30 -4.78
C ASN A 66 5.81 4.87 -3.50
N LEU A 67 7.07 5.29 -3.62
CA LEU A 67 7.83 5.74 -2.46
C LEU A 67 7.21 6.96 -1.74
N PRO A 68 6.78 8.03 -2.44
CA PRO A 68 6.09 9.15 -1.78
C PRO A 68 4.87 8.73 -0.96
N MET A 69 4.01 7.85 -1.51
CA MET A 69 2.83 7.36 -0.79
C MET A 69 3.22 6.55 0.46
N MET A 70 4.27 5.73 0.40
CA MET A 70 4.73 4.97 1.57
C MET A 70 5.27 5.89 2.67
N LEU A 71 6.02 6.93 2.29
CA LEU A 71 6.51 7.92 3.25
C LEU A 71 5.36 8.66 3.94
N GLU A 72 4.37 9.12 3.17
CA GLU A 72 3.16 9.78 3.73
C GLU A 72 2.39 8.83 4.65
N ALA A 73 2.21 7.56 4.26
CA ALA A 73 1.54 6.55 5.09
C ALA A 73 2.26 6.36 6.45
N PHE A 74 3.59 6.28 6.45
CA PHE A 74 4.37 6.15 7.68
C PHE A 74 4.32 7.43 8.54
N MET A 75 4.40 8.61 7.91
CA MET A 75 4.28 9.89 8.63
C MET A 75 2.91 10.02 9.27
N MET A 76 1.83 9.75 8.55
CA MET A 76 0.49 9.82 9.10
C MET A 76 0.27 8.81 10.22
N ARG A 77 0.75 7.56 10.06
CA ARG A 77 0.65 6.51 11.08
C ARG A 77 1.36 6.88 12.38
N SER A 78 2.41 7.70 12.32
CA SER A 78 3.13 8.15 13.52
C SER A 78 2.30 9.06 14.42
N ASN A 79 1.22 9.64 13.90
CA ASN A 79 0.28 10.45 14.66
C ASN A 79 -0.94 9.61 15.10
N PRO A 80 -1.14 9.37 16.41
CA PRO A 80 -2.26 8.56 16.93
C PRO A 80 -3.66 9.12 16.63
N SER A 81 -3.79 10.39 16.20
CA SER A 81 -5.08 10.96 15.83
C SER A 81 -5.56 10.53 14.45
N ASN A 82 -4.69 9.94 13.63
CA ASN A 82 -5.04 9.49 12.29
C ASN A 82 -5.50 8.03 12.37
N ASP A 83 -6.76 7.79 12.03
CA ASP A 83 -7.25 6.45 11.81
C ASP A 83 -6.89 5.93 10.41
N ARG A 84 -7.18 4.65 10.18
CA ARG A 84 -6.86 3.95 8.94
C ARG A 84 -7.54 4.58 7.73
N GLU A 85 -8.81 4.95 7.86
CA GLU A 85 -9.61 5.54 6.81
C GLU A 85 -9.06 6.92 6.39
N ALA A 86 -8.74 7.79 7.34
CA ALA A 86 -8.12 9.09 7.09
C ALA A 86 -6.77 8.96 6.37
N ILE A 87 -5.96 7.96 6.75
CA ILE A 87 -4.71 7.65 6.05
C ILE A 87 -5.01 7.28 4.59
N CYS A 88 -5.91 6.33 4.35
CA CYS A 88 -6.25 5.91 2.99
C CYS A 88 -6.78 7.08 2.14
N GLU A 89 -7.69 7.90 2.67
CA GLU A 89 -8.27 9.03 1.96
C GLU A 89 -7.21 10.07 1.55
N LYS A 90 -6.31 10.41 2.47
CA LYS A 90 -5.20 11.32 2.20
C LYS A 90 -4.27 10.77 1.11
N LEU A 91 -3.88 9.50 1.21
CA LEU A 91 -3.02 8.86 0.22
C LEU A 91 -3.64 8.85 -1.17
N ILE A 92 -4.93 8.50 -1.30
CA ILE A 92 -5.63 8.50 -2.58
C ILE A 92 -5.74 9.92 -3.16
N LYS A 93 -5.97 10.93 -2.30
CA LYS A 93 -6.02 12.33 -2.71
C LYS A 93 -4.67 12.83 -3.26
N GLU A 94 -3.56 12.39 -2.67
CA GLU A 94 -2.23 12.90 -3.01
C GLU A 94 -1.50 12.09 -4.08
N ALA A 95 -1.84 10.81 -4.25
CA ALA A 95 -1.21 9.93 -5.23
C ALA A 95 -1.04 10.54 -6.64
N PRO A 96 -2.03 11.24 -7.24
CA PRO A 96 -1.85 11.84 -8.57
C PRO A 96 -0.73 12.88 -8.64
N SER A 97 -0.45 13.57 -7.53
CA SER A 97 0.58 14.61 -7.47
C SER A 97 2.01 14.06 -7.39
N THR A 98 2.15 12.74 -7.15
CA THR A 98 3.44 12.06 -6.99
C THR A 98 4.09 11.70 -8.33
N PHE A 99 3.36 11.83 -9.44
CA PHE A 99 3.87 11.59 -10.79
C PHE A 99 4.23 12.93 -11.45
N ILE A 100 5.51 13.29 -11.39
CA ILE A 100 6.01 14.59 -11.86
C ILE A 100 6.97 14.37 -13.04
N ASP A 101 6.64 14.97 -14.18
CA ASP A 101 7.59 15.13 -15.29
C ASP A 101 8.49 16.35 -14.98
N VAL A 102 9.66 16.07 -14.42
CA VAL A 102 10.61 17.10 -13.98
C VAL A 102 11.09 17.96 -15.16
N ASN A 103 11.24 17.40 -16.36
CA ASN A 103 11.66 18.18 -17.53
C ASN A 103 10.63 19.26 -17.89
N LYS A 104 9.33 18.90 -17.85
CA LYS A 104 8.24 19.87 -18.06
C LYS A 104 8.08 20.84 -16.90
N HIS A 105 8.36 20.39 -15.67
CA HIS A 105 8.29 21.24 -14.50
C HIS A 105 9.32 22.37 -14.57
N LEU A 106 10.59 22.03 -14.88
CA LEU A 106 11.68 23.01 -15.00
C LEU A 106 11.50 23.95 -16.21
N ALA A 107 10.97 23.47 -17.33
CA ALA A 107 10.76 24.30 -18.52
C ALA A 107 9.77 25.46 -18.27
N LYS A 108 8.80 25.29 -17.37
CA LYS A 108 7.82 26.33 -17.02
C LYS A 108 8.40 27.44 -16.14
N GLU A 109 9.47 27.16 -15.39
CA GLU A 109 10.13 28.17 -14.53
C GLU A 109 11.07 29.10 -15.33
N THR A 110 11.39 28.76 -16.57
CA THR A 110 12.23 29.59 -17.46
C THR A 110 11.47 30.59 -18.33
N ASP A 111 10.14 30.52 -18.37
CA ASP A 111 9.27 31.41 -19.14
C ASP A 111 8.66 32.56 -18.30
N ASP A 112 8.95 32.63 -17.00
CA ASP A 112 8.63 33.71 -16.06
C ASP A 112 9.89 34.55 -15.70
#